data_AF-A0A9Q1H9L6-F1
#
_entry.id   AF-A0A9Q1H9L6-F1
#
_cell.length_a   1.000
_cell.length_b   1.000
_cell.length_c   1.000
_cell.angle_alpha   90.00
_cell.angle_beta   90.00
_cell.angle_gamma   90.00
#
_symmetry.space_group_name_H-M   'P 1'
#
loop_
_entity.id
_entity.type
_entity.pdbx_description
1 polymer ?
#
loop_
_entity_poly.entity_id
_entity_poly.type
_entity_poly.pdbx_seq_one_letter_code
_entity_poly.pdbx_strand_id
1 'polypeptide(L)'
;MGSGHRDCPGTESEDAGKASACEGCPNQNICASSKAKGPDPDIAVIKERLSSVKHKILVLSGKGGVGKTTFTSMLARGLAQSEDLQIGVLDVDICGPSIPRVMGLDGEQVHQSGSGWSPVFVEDNLGVMSAGFLLGSPDDAIIWRGPKKNGLIKQFLRDVDWEDVDFLIIDTPPGTSDEHLSLVQYLQNANIDGAVVITTPQNESQIFPPTTGGVEQMADEMKVPFLGKLPLDPRIGKCCDEGTSFFEEFSDSPAAKAYQHIITGN
;
A
#
# COMPACT_ATOMS: atom_id res chain seq x y z
N MET A 1 25.41 -18.79 -3.08
CA MET A 1 24.41 -19.72 -3.64
C MET A 1 23.99 -20.64 -2.52
N GLY A 2 22.86 -20.37 -1.87
CA GLY A 2 22.36 -21.21 -0.78
C GLY A 2 21.70 -22.45 -1.35
N SER A 3 22.22 -23.62 -1.02
CA SER A 3 21.63 -24.90 -1.35
C SER A 3 20.26 -25.01 -0.69
N GLY A 4 19.19 -24.72 -1.43
CA GLY A 4 17.86 -25.16 -1.06
C GLY A 4 17.88 -26.70 -0.98
N HIS A 5 17.83 -27.23 0.24
CA HIS A 5 17.72 -28.66 0.45
C HIS A 5 16.36 -29.08 -0.13
N ARG A 6 16.38 -29.99 -1.11
CA ARG A 6 15.18 -30.43 -1.85
C ARG A 6 14.12 -31.10 -0.95
N ASP A 7 14.49 -31.43 0.28
CA ASP A 7 13.66 -32.13 1.26
C ASP A 7 13.25 -31.25 2.46
N CYS A 8 13.27 -29.91 2.32
CA CYS A 8 12.77 -29.04 3.39
C CYS A 8 11.24 -29.19 3.53
N PRO A 9 10.72 -29.58 4.70
CA PRO A 9 9.27 -29.75 4.90
C PRO A 9 8.47 -28.44 4.85
N GLY A 10 9.15 -27.28 4.83
CA GLY A 10 8.52 -25.96 4.90
C GLY A 10 8.26 -25.50 6.34
N THR A 11 8.12 -24.18 6.54
CA THR A 11 7.95 -23.58 7.87
C THR A 11 6.56 -23.80 8.47
N GLU A 12 5.57 -24.09 7.64
CA GLU A 12 4.19 -24.34 8.07
C GLU A 12 3.89 -25.83 8.32
N SER A 13 4.84 -26.72 8.01
CA SER A 13 4.67 -28.16 8.24
C SER A 13 4.67 -28.51 9.72
N GLU A 14 3.94 -29.58 10.08
CA GLU A 14 3.98 -30.13 11.43
C GLU A 14 5.40 -30.58 11.83
N ASP A 15 6.18 -30.96 10.83
CA ASP A 15 7.56 -31.44 10.91
C ASP A 15 8.61 -30.33 10.81
N ALA A 16 8.19 -29.06 10.68
CA ALA A 16 9.09 -27.91 10.64
C ALA A 16 9.97 -27.85 11.92
N GLY A 17 11.29 -27.89 11.74
CA GLY A 17 12.26 -27.93 12.85
C GLY A 17 12.37 -29.29 13.57
N LYS A 18 11.60 -30.29 13.15
CA LYS A 18 11.59 -31.65 13.72
C LYS A 18 12.05 -32.72 12.74
N ALA A 19 11.88 -32.51 11.44
CA ALA A 19 12.33 -33.44 10.40
C ALA A 19 13.86 -33.57 10.39
N SER A 20 14.35 -34.73 9.94
CA SER A 20 15.79 -34.96 9.72
C SER A 20 16.40 -33.94 8.77
N ALA A 21 15.64 -33.48 7.77
CA ALA A 21 16.04 -32.41 6.86
C ALA A 21 16.23 -31.03 7.53
N CYS A 22 15.79 -30.85 8.78
CA CYS A 22 15.99 -29.63 9.56
C CYS A 22 17.23 -29.67 10.46
N GLU A 23 17.90 -30.83 10.60
CA GLU A 23 19.10 -30.94 11.45
C GLU A 23 20.25 -30.07 10.92
N GLY A 24 20.76 -29.18 11.77
CA GLY A 24 21.82 -28.24 11.40
C GLY A 24 21.32 -27.00 10.64
N CYS A 25 20.00 -26.85 10.46
CA CYS A 25 19.41 -25.62 9.93
C CYS A 25 19.51 -24.49 10.97
N PRO A 26 20.00 -23.28 10.59
CA PRO A 26 20.07 -22.13 11.50
C PRO A 26 18.73 -21.77 12.16
N ASN A 27 17.62 -22.07 11.50
CA ASN A 27 16.27 -21.75 11.96
C ASN A 27 15.52 -22.95 12.59
N GLN A 28 16.20 -24.08 12.85
CA GLN A 28 15.60 -25.31 13.37
C GLN A 28 14.83 -25.08 14.67
N ASN A 29 15.46 -24.42 15.65
CA ASN A 29 14.86 -24.16 16.96
C ASN A 29 13.63 -23.25 16.87
N ILE A 30 13.62 -22.29 15.94
CA ILE A 30 12.50 -21.38 15.72
C ILE A 30 11.30 -22.15 15.15
N CYS A 31 11.54 -22.97 14.13
CA CYS A 31 10.51 -23.82 13.52
C CYS A 31 9.96 -24.86 14.52
N ALA A 32 10.84 -25.47 15.33
CA ALA A 32 10.48 -26.47 16.33
C ALA A 32 9.65 -25.90 17.50
N SER A 33 9.86 -24.62 17.83
CA SER A 33 9.24 -23.97 18.99
C SER A 33 7.76 -23.65 18.85
N SER A 34 7.14 -23.93 17.70
CA SER A 34 5.75 -23.55 17.37
C SER A 34 5.45 -22.05 17.46
N LYS A 35 6.42 -21.18 17.82
CA LYS A 35 6.28 -19.72 17.75
C LYS A 35 6.02 -19.22 16.33
N ALA A 36 6.37 -20.04 15.33
CA ALA A 36 6.07 -19.81 13.91
C ALA A 36 4.69 -20.34 13.46
N LYS A 37 3.91 -20.99 14.34
CA LYS A 37 2.65 -21.69 13.98
C LYS A 37 1.37 -20.91 14.30
N GLY A 38 1.49 -19.64 14.70
CA GLY A 38 0.34 -18.75 14.87
C GLY A 38 0.33 -17.66 13.80
N PRO A 39 -0.84 -17.05 13.48
CA PRO A 39 -0.85 -15.82 12.72
C PRO A 39 0.04 -14.79 13.41
N ASP A 40 0.77 -14.03 12.60
CA ASP A 40 1.71 -13.02 13.06
C ASP A 40 1.05 -12.10 14.11
N PRO A 41 1.57 -12.00 15.35
CA PRO A 41 0.91 -11.24 16.42
C PRO A 41 0.76 -9.76 16.06
N ASP A 42 1.59 -9.24 15.17
CA ASP A 42 1.48 -7.87 14.68
C ASP A 42 0.20 -7.64 13.87
N ILE A 43 -0.44 -8.67 13.30
CA ILE A 43 -1.71 -8.51 12.56
C ILE A 43 -2.81 -7.97 13.47
N ALA A 44 -2.87 -8.41 14.73
CA ALA A 44 -3.85 -7.91 15.69
C ALA A 44 -3.58 -6.45 16.06
N VAL A 45 -2.30 -6.07 16.19
CA VAL A 45 -1.89 -4.69 16.48
C VAL A 45 -2.17 -3.78 15.30
N ILE A 46 -1.90 -4.23 14.07
CA ILE A 46 -2.21 -3.51 12.82
C ILE A 46 -3.71 -3.26 12.72
N LYS A 47 -4.53 -4.28 12.99
CA LYS A 47 -5.99 -4.13 13.00
C LYS A 47 -6.44 -3.05 13.98
N GLU A 48 -5.91 -3.08 15.21
CA GLU A 48 -6.24 -2.08 16.22
C GLU A 48 -5.76 -0.67 15.79
N ARG A 49 -4.53 -0.56 15.28
CA ARG A 49 -3.96 0.71 14.82
C ARG A 49 -4.79 1.33 13.70
N LEU A 50 -5.24 0.52 12.75
CA LEU A 50 -6.03 0.99 11.61
C LEU A 50 -7.52 1.10 11.93
N SER A 51 -7.96 0.80 13.15
CA SER A 51 -9.37 0.89 13.54
C SER A 51 -9.88 2.33 13.62
N SER A 52 -8.99 3.31 13.86
CA SER A 52 -9.33 4.74 13.86
C SER A 52 -9.56 5.32 12.47
N VAL A 53 -9.11 4.62 11.42
CA VAL A 53 -9.32 5.03 10.04
C VAL A 53 -10.72 4.62 9.59
N LYS A 54 -11.55 5.59 9.17
CA LYS A 54 -12.94 5.34 8.76
C LYS A 54 -13.02 4.57 7.45
N HIS A 55 -12.30 5.01 6.42
CA HIS A 55 -12.27 4.36 5.11
C HIS A 55 -10.83 4.06 4.64
N LYS A 56 -10.61 2.84 4.18
CA LYS A 56 -9.31 2.34 3.69
C LYS A 56 -9.45 1.93 2.24
N ILE A 57 -8.72 2.60 1.36
CA ILE A 57 -8.77 2.40 -0.09
C ILE A 57 -7.41 1.90 -0.58
N LEU A 58 -7.40 0.75 -1.23
CA LEU A 58 -6.20 0.22 -1.89
C LEU A 58 -6.12 0.72 -3.34
N VAL A 59 -4.95 1.21 -3.74
CA VAL A 59 -4.67 1.57 -5.13
C VAL A 59 -3.77 0.51 -5.75
N LEU A 60 -4.33 -0.30 -6.64
CA LEU A 60 -3.70 -1.46 -7.26
C LEU A 60 -3.26 -1.19 -8.70
N SER A 61 -2.22 -1.87 -9.17
CA SER A 61 -1.88 -1.92 -10.60
C SER A 61 -1.26 -3.26 -11.01
N GLY A 62 -1.54 -3.71 -12.23
CA GLY A 62 -0.97 -4.95 -12.76
C GLY A 62 0.49 -4.83 -13.23
N LYS A 63 0.96 -3.62 -13.52
CA LYS A 63 2.32 -3.32 -14.00
C LYS A 63 2.83 -2.03 -13.37
N GLY A 64 4.16 -1.89 -13.31
CA GLY A 64 4.82 -0.63 -12.95
C GLY A 64 4.65 0.42 -14.05
N GLY A 65 4.72 1.70 -13.67
CA GLY A 65 4.71 2.81 -14.63
C GLY A 65 3.34 3.20 -15.20
N VAL A 66 2.24 2.64 -14.66
CA VAL A 66 0.88 2.99 -15.12
C VAL A 66 0.32 4.30 -14.53
N GLY A 67 1.09 4.98 -13.68
CA GLY A 67 0.68 6.21 -13.00
C GLY A 67 -0.11 6.01 -11.71
N LYS A 68 -0.01 4.83 -11.08
CA LYS A 68 -0.63 4.50 -9.78
C LYS A 68 -0.32 5.54 -8.69
N THR A 69 0.96 5.85 -8.46
CA THR A 69 1.38 6.84 -7.45
C THR A 69 0.90 8.25 -7.76
N THR A 70 0.90 8.62 -9.05
CA THR A 70 0.34 9.89 -9.53
C THR A 70 -1.16 9.97 -9.22
N PHE A 71 -1.90 8.90 -9.50
CA PHE A 71 -3.31 8.79 -9.16
C PHE A 71 -3.55 8.91 -7.65
N THR A 72 -2.82 8.15 -6.83
CA THR A 72 -2.92 8.18 -5.36
C THR A 72 -2.73 9.61 -4.84
N SER A 73 -1.72 10.32 -5.37
CA SER A 73 -1.45 11.71 -4.97
C SER A 73 -2.56 12.67 -5.36
N MET A 74 -3.06 12.55 -6.59
CA MET A 74 -4.15 13.37 -7.12
C MET A 74 -5.46 13.14 -6.37
N LEU A 75 -5.78 11.89 -6.04
CA LEU A 75 -6.95 11.54 -5.24
C LEU A 75 -6.85 12.14 -3.83
N ALA A 76 -5.71 11.95 -3.17
CA ALA A 76 -5.50 12.45 -1.81
C ALA A 76 -5.63 13.98 -1.73
N ARG A 77 -4.97 14.71 -2.64
CA ARG A 77 -5.09 16.16 -2.74
C ARG A 77 -6.51 16.62 -3.06
N GLY A 78 -7.19 15.90 -3.97
CA GLY A 78 -8.58 16.20 -4.29
C GLY A 78 -9.51 16.06 -3.09
N LEU A 79 -9.34 15.03 -2.25
CA LEU A 79 -10.12 14.85 -1.03
C LEU A 79 -9.77 15.91 0.04
N ALA A 80 -8.48 16.25 0.15
CA ALA A 80 -7.99 17.24 1.11
C ALA A 80 -8.51 18.67 0.86
N GLN A 81 -9.06 18.96 -0.34
CA GLN A 81 -9.77 20.22 -0.62
C GLN A 81 -10.97 20.45 0.32
N SER A 82 -11.52 19.38 0.91
CA SER A 82 -12.50 19.51 1.99
C SER A 82 -11.79 19.60 3.33
N GLU A 83 -11.83 20.77 3.96
CA GLU A 83 -11.24 20.98 5.30
C GLU A 83 -11.87 20.11 6.39
N ASP A 84 -13.08 19.59 6.15
CA ASP A 84 -13.80 18.69 7.06
C ASP A 84 -13.31 17.24 7.01
N LEU A 85 -12.44 16.90 6.05
CA LEU A 85 -11.91 15.54 5.88
C LEU A 85 -10.43 15.47 6.26
N GLN A 86 -10.07 14.44 7.03
CA GLN A 86 -8.70 14.07 7.36
C GLN A 86 -8.22 12.93 6.46
N ILE A 87 -7.14 13.16 5.72
CA ILE A 87 -6.66 12.28 4.66
C ILE A 87 -5.26 11.76 5.00
N GLY A 88 -5.09 10.44 4.88
CA GLY A 88 -3.82 9.75 4.99
C GLY A 88 -3.40 9.12 3.67
N VAL A 89 -2.10 9.21 3.33
CA VAL A 89 -1.50 8.46 2.22
C VAL A 89 -0.38 7.58 2.75
N LEU A 90 -0.50 6.27 2.50
CA LEU A 90 0.52 5.30 2.85
C LEU A 90 1.17 4.72 1.58
N ASP A 91 2.43 5.04 1.38
CA ASP A 91 3.28 4.50 0.32
C ASP A 91 4.00 3.23 0.79
N VAL A 92 3.60 2.09 0.24
CA VAL A 92 4.21 0.78 0.49
C VAL A 92 5.02 0.28 -0.71
N ASP A 93 5.18 1.09 -1.77
CA ASP A 93 6.08 0.79 -2.89
C ASP A 93 7.53 1.16 -2.56
N ILE A 94 8.13 0.33 -1.69
CA ILE A 94 9.48 0.54 -1.13
C ILE A 94 10.57 0.58 -2.22
N CYS A 95 10.34 0.02 -3.41
CA CYS A 95 11.38 -0.04 -4.46
C CYS A 95 11.59 1.30 -5.17
N GLY A 96 10.59 2.17 -5.16
CA GLY A 96 10.61 3.45 -5.86
C GLY A 96 9.67 4.44 -5.22
N PRO A 97 9.90 4.82 -3.95
CA PRO A 97 9.03 5.74 -3.23
C PRO A 97 9.00 7.06 -3.98
N SER A 98 7.89 7.31 -4.67
CA SER A 98 7.71 8.51 -5.49
C SER A 98 6.71 9.48 -4.87
N ILE A 99 5.98 9.05 -3.84
CA ILE A 99 5.03 9.89 -3.10
C ILE A 99 5.69 11.15 -2.51
N PRO A 100 6.81 11.09 -1.77
CA PRO A 100 7.43 12.29 -1.20
C PRO A 100 7.70 13.36 -2.26
N ARG A 101 8.31 12.97 -3.37
CA ARG A 101 8.61 13.88 -4.49
C ARG A 101 7.36 14.41 -5.19
N VAL A 102 6.40 13.55 -5.51
CA VAL A 102 5.16 13.96 -6.20
C VAL A 102 4.31 14.89 -5.32
N MET A 103 4.41 14.74 -4.01
CA MET A 103 3.70 15.58 -3.05
C MET A 103 4.51 16.81 -2.58
N GLY A 104 5.76 16.99 -3.03
CA GLY A 104 6.57 18.16 -2.69
C GLY A 104 7.22 18.12 -1.30
N LEU A 105 7.42 16.92 -0.76
CA LEU A 105 8.00 16.63 0.56
C LEU A 105 9.46 16.13 0.46
N ASP A 106 10.19 16.52 -0.59
CA ASP A 106 11.59 16.13 -0.75
C ASP A 106 12.46 16.69 0.39
N GLY A 107 13.21 15.80 1.06
CA GLY A 107 14.08 16.16 2.18
C GLY A 107 13.42 16.13 3.56
N GLU A 108 12.09 15.94 3.62
CA GLU A 108 11.38 15.73 4.87
C GLU A 108 11.71 14.36 5.49
N GLN A 109 11.61 14.28 6.81
CA GLN A 109 11.91 13.07 7.57
C GLN A 109 10.76 12.74 8.51
N VAL A 110 10.56 11.45 8.76
CA VAL A 110 9.56 10.99 9.72
C VAL A 110 9.97 11.40 11.13
N HIS A 111 9.00 11.86 11.91
CA HIS A 111 9.20 12.12 13.34
C HIS A 111 8.67 10.96 14.18
N GLN A 112 9.42 10.60 15.22
CA GLN A 112 8.97 9.64 16.22
C GLN A 112 8.38 10.37 17.42
N SER A 113 7.12 10.04 17.75
CA SER A 113 6.39 10.55 18.91
C SER A 113 6.26 9.46 19.98
N GLY A 114 5.57 9.77 21.09
CA GLY A 114 5.26 8.80 22.14
C GLY A 114 4.22 7.75 21.73
N SER A 115 3.42 8.02 20.69
CA SER A 115 2.33 7.16 20.20
C SER A 115 2.69 6.37 18.94
N GLY A 116 3.75 6.75 18.24
CA GLY A 116 4.20 6.09 17.01
C GLY A 116 5.08 6.98 16.13
N TRP A 117 5.11 6.67 14.83
CA TRP A 117 5.62 7.56 13.80
C TRP A 117 4.53 8.54 13.38
N SER A 118 4.85 9.82 13.41
CA SER A 118 3.97 10.87 12.88
C SER A 118 4.07 10.88 11.35
N PRO A 119 2.94 10.93 10.63
CA PRO A 119 2.94 11.26 9.21
C PRO A 119 3.63 12.60 8.95
N VAL A 120 4.19 12.74 7.75
CA VAL A 120 4.70 14.01 7.23
C VAL A 120 3.53 14.70 6.52
N PHE A 121 3.21 15.92 6.92
CA PHE A 121 2.04 16.62 6.42
C PHE A 121 2.36 17.48 5.19
N VAL A 122 1.54 17.33 4.16
CA VAL A 122 1.53 18.19 2.97
C VAL A 122 0.74 19.46 3.24
N GLU A 123 -0.41 19.28 3.90
CA GLU A 123 -1.37 20.29 4.33
C GLU A 123 -1.87 19.86 5.72
N ASP A 124 -2.56 20.75 6.45
CA ASP A 124 -2.98 20.48 7.84
C ASP A 124 -3.86 19.23 7.98
N ASN A 125 -4.59 18.84 6.92
CA ASN A 125 -5.46 17.67 6.87
C ASN A 125 -4.97 16.55 5.93
N LEU A 126 -3.73 16.62 5.43
CA LEU A 126 -3.16 15.63 4.51
C LEU A 126 -1.81 15.10 5.00
N GLY A 127 -1.84 13.96 5.69
CA GLY A 127 -0.67 13.27 6.22
C GLY A 127 -0.17 12.15 5.30
N VAL A 128 1.16 11.99 5.21
CA VAL A 128 1.82 11.06 4.30
C VAL A 128 2.85 10.22 5.03
N MET A 129 2.91 8.93 4.71
CA MET A 129 3.98 8.03 5.13
C MET A 129 4.57 7.31 3.93
N SER A 130 5.91 7.31 3.81
CA SER A 130 6.64 6.62 2.75
C SER A 130 8.02 6.18 3.23
N ALA A 131 8.53 5.11 2.63
CA ALA A 131 9.92 4.70 2.80
C ALA A 131 10.94 5.77 2.41
N GLY A 132 10.57 6.72 1.54
CA GLY A 132 11.43 7.83 1.17
C GLY A 132 11.84 8.71 2.35
N PHE A 133 10.99 8.85 3.39
CA PHE A 133 11.29 9.66 4.58
C PHE A 133 12.30 8.99 5.54
N LEU A 134 12.61 7.71 5.32
CA LEU A 134 13.57 6.95 6.13
C LEU A 134 14.97 6.93 5.52
N LEU A 135 15.13 7.47 4.31
CA LEU A 135 16.41 7.50 3.61
C LEU A 135 17.21 8.74 4.02
N GLY A 136 18.53 8.57 4.14
CA GLY A 136 19.42 9.69 4.44
C GLY A 136 19.65 10.59 3.22
N SER A 137 19.49 10.05 2.01
CA SER A 137 19.59 10.78 0.75
C SER A 137 18.59 10.24 -0.29
N PRO A 138 18.00 11.09 -1.15
CA PRO A 138 17.17 10.66 -2.28
C PRO A 138 17.91 9.75 -3.30
N ASP A 139 19.24 9.85 -3.35
CA ASP A 139 20.10 9.05 -4.24
C ASP A 139 20.45 7.67 -3.66
N ASP A 140 20.06 7.39 -2.41
CA ASP A 140 20.32 6.09 -1.79
C ASP A 140 19.48 5.01 -2.47
N ALA A 141 20.11 4.22 -3.33
CA ALA A 141 19.45 3.09 -3.96
C ALA A 141 18.94 2.10 -2.90
N ILE A 142 17.62 1.91 -2.83
CA ILE A 142 16.97 1.00 -1.88
C ILE A 142 17.13 -0.46 -2.36
N ILE A 143 18.31 -1.03 -2.12
CA ILE A 143 18.57 -2.45 -2.38
C ILE A 143 18.32 -3.23 -1.08
N TRP A 144 17.04 -3.34 -0.70
CA TRP A 144 16.65 -4.13 0.47
C TRP A 144 16.21 -5.54 0.07
N ARG A 145 16.57 -6.53 0.89
CA ARG A 145 16.11 -7.92 0.71
C ARG A 145 14.66 -8.05 1.19
N GLY A 146 13.89 -8.95 0.58
CA GLY A 146 12.46 -9.19 0.87
C GLY A 146 12.07 -9.14 2.35
N PRO A 147 12.74 -9.88 3.26
CA PRO A 147 12.39 -9.85 4.69
C PRO A 147 12.50 -8.47 5.35
N LYS A 148 13.46 -7.63 4.91
CA LYS A 148 13.61 -6.26 5.42
C LYS A 148 12.48 -5.37 4.91
N LYS A 149 12.06 -5.55 3.65
CA LYS A 149 10.94 -4.81 3.07
C LYS A 149 9.61 -5.17 3.74
N ASN A 150 9.34 -6.47 3.91
CA ASN A 150 8.13 -6.93 4.60
C ASN A 150 8.07 -6.43 6.04
N GLY A 151 9.22 -6.44 6.74
CA GLY A 151 9.34 -5.85 8.07
C GLY A 151 8.99 -4.37 8.09
N LEU A 152 9.41 -3.60 7.07
CA LEU A 152 9.08 -2.18 6.99
C LEU A 152 7.60 -1.94 6.67
N ILE A 153 7.01 -2.66 5.70
CA ILE A 153 5.57 -2.56 5.40
C ILE A 153 4.76 -2.79 6.68
N LYS A 154 5.13 -3.83 7.43
CA LYS A 154 4.50 -4.14 8.71
C LYS A 154 4.67 -3.00 9.73
N GLN A 155 5.88 -2.43 9.86
CA GLN A 155 6.10 -1.28 10.73
C GLN A 155 5.25 -0.08 10.34
N PHE A 156 5.10 0.23 9.05
CA PHE A 156 4.20 1.31 8.63
C PHE A 156 2.76 1.08 9.06
N LEU A 157 2.26 -0.14 8.89
CA LEU A 157 0.89 -0.48 9.27
C LEU A 157 0.66 -0.49 10.79
N ARG A 158 1.71 -0.75 11.58
CA ARG A 158 1.62 -0.94 13.04
C ARG A 158 1.96 0.32 13.83
N ASP A 159 3.01 1.01 13.40
CA ASP A 159 3.71 2.02 14.19
C ASP A 159 3.37 3.45 13.75
N VAL A 160 2.78 3.66 12.57
CA VAL A 160 2.33 4.99 12.13
C VAL A 160 1.06 5.35 12.88
N ASP A 161 1.08 6.53 13.51
CA ASP A 161 -0.08 7.06 14.21
C ASP A 161 -0.90 7.94 13.28
N TRP A 162 -2.01 7.40 12.80
CA TRP A 162 -2.92 8.10 11.89
C TRP A 162 -3.93 8.98 12.62
N GLU A 163 -4.01 8.91 13.96
CA GLU A 163 -5.06 9.58 14.74
C GLU A 163 -6.46 9.28 14.14
N ASP A 164 -7.30 10.30 13.94
CA ASP A 164 -8.63 10.19 13.34
C ASP A 164 -8.61 10.58 11.85
N VAL A 165 -8.38 9.60 10.98
CA VAL A 165 -8.37 9.79 9.52
C VAL A 165 -9.68 9.30 8.90
N ASP A 166 -10.29 10.12 8.05
CA ASP A 166 -11.48 9.76 7.27
C ASP A 166 -11.12 8.80 6.14
N PHE A 167 -10.06 9.09 5.39
CA PHE A 167 -9.63 8.26 4.25
C PHE A 167 -8.13 7.96 4.31
N LEU A 168 -7.78 6.68 4.39
CA LEU A 168 -6.41 6.20 4.18
C LEU A 168 -6.29 5.57 2.78
N ILE A 169 -5.52 6.22 1.92
CA ILE A 169 -5.23 5.75 0.57
C ILE A 169 -3.87 5.04 0.60
N ILE A 170 -3.87 3.75 0.25
CA ILE A 170 -2.68 2.89 0.31
C ILE A 170 -2.16 2.66 -1.11
N ASP A 171 -0.99 3.24 -1.42
CA ASP A 171 -0.30 3.10 -2.69
C ASP A 171 0.49 1.79 -2.72
N THR A 172 -0.08 0.74 -3.32
CA THR A 172 0.51 -0.62 -3.25
C THR A 172 1.69 -0.79 -4.21
N PRO A 173 2.60 -1.75 -4.04
CA PRO A 173 3.55 -2.11 -5.10
C PRO A 173 2.83 -2.60 -6.37
N PRO A 174 3.46 -2.55 -7.56
CA PRO A 174 2.88 -3.07 -8.78
C PRO A 174 2.93 -4.61 -8.85
N GLY A 175 1.89 -5.21 -9.45
CA GLY A 175 1.86 -6.65 -9.75
C GLY A 175 1.61 -7.54 -8.51
N THR A 176 1.89 -8.84 -8.64
CA THR A 176 1.80 -9.85 -7.56
C THR A 176 3.16 -10.06 -6.89
N SER A 177 3.88 -8.99 -6.53
CA SER A 177 5.17 -9.12 -5.86
C SER A 177 5.05 -9.72 -4.45
N ASP A 178 6.15 -10.21 -3.88
CA ASP A 178 6.18 -10.67 -2.47
C ASP A 178 5.72 -9.57 -1.49
N GLU A 179 5.97 -8.31 -1.84
CA GLU A 179 5.55 -7.12 -1.08
C GLU A 179 4.02 -6.98 -1.13
N HIS A 180 3.40 -7.18 -2.30
CA HIS A 180 1.95 -7.21 -2.45
C HIS A 180 1.33 -8.30 -1.57
N LEU A 181 1.82 -9.54 -1.66
CA LEU A 181 1.30 -10.66 -0.86
C LEU A 181 1.41 -10.40 0.65
N SER A 182 2.52 -9.81 1.09
CA SER A 182 2.73 -9.45 2.50
C SER A 182 1.73 -8.39 2.95
N LEU A 183 1.49 -7.37 2.13
CA LEU A 183 0.49 -6.33 2.39
C LEU A 183 -0.91 -6.95 2.53
N VAL A 184 -1.30 -7.84 1.60
CA VAL A 184 -2.58 -8.56 1.69
C VAL A 184 -2.71 -9.28 3.02
N GLN A 185 -1.69 -10.06 3.39
CA GLN A 185 -1.69 -10.82 4.64
C GLN A 185 -1.86 -9.93 5.87
N TYR A 186 -1.18 -8.78 5.92
CA TYR A 186 -1.28 -7.86 7.04
C TYR A 186 -2.62 -7.11 7.10
N LEU A 187 -3.24 -6.86 5.95
CA LEU A 187 -4.51 -6.14 5.86
C LEU A 187 -5.76 -7.03 5.91
N GLN A 188 -5.62 -8.36 5.87
CA GLN A 188 -6.74 -9.33 5.85
C GLN A 188 -7.81 -9.09 6.92
N ASN A 189 -7.46 -8.49 8.06
CA ASN A 189 -8.38 -8.22 9.16
C ASN A 189 -8.57 -6.72 9.48
N ALA A 190 -8.06 -5.83 8.64
CA ALA A 190 -8.08 -4.39 8.85
C ALA A 190 -9.31 -3.68 8.26
N ASN A 191 -10.30 -4.43 7.74
CA ASN A 191 -11.51 -3.92 7.09
C ASN A 191 -11.20 -2.90 5.98
N ILE A 192 -10.79 -3.40 4.81
CA ILE A 192 -10.59 -2.57 3.63
C ILE A 192 -11.94 -2.34 2.93
N ASP A 193 -12.31 -1.08 2.75
CA ASP A 193 -13.58 -0.66 2.13
C ASP A 193 -13.59 -0.95 0.63
N GLY A 194 -12.43 -0.86 -0.01
CA GLY A 194 -12.32 -1.32 -1.38
C GLY A 194 -10.97 -1.08 -2.06
N ALA A 195 -10.88 -1.57 -3.30
CA ALA A 195 -9.71 -1.47 -4.15
C ALA A 195 -10.06 -0.78 -5.46
N VAL A 196 -9.22 0.19 -5.84
CA VAL A 196 -9.23 0.87 -7.13
C VAL A 196 -8.09 0.31 -7.97
N VAL A 197 -8.37 0.00 -9.24
CA VAL A 197 -7.34 -0.45 -10.19
C VAL A 197 -6.98 0.66 -11.16
N ILE A 198 -5.67 0.95 -11.24
CA ILE A 198 -5.10 1.89 -12.20
C ILE A 198 -4.54 1.15 -13.41
N THR A 199 -5.00 1.56 -14.58
CA THR A 199 -4.57 1.02 -15.87
C THR A 199 -4.31 2.14 -16.86
N THR A 200 -3.33 1.96 -17.74
CA THR A 200 -3.08 2.87 -18.85
C THR A 200 -3.85 2.44 -20.09
N PRO A 201 -4.51 3.35 -20.81
CA PRO A 201 -5.09 3.05 -22.13
C PRO A 201 -4.04 2.93 -23.26
N GLN A 202 -2.74 2.94 -22.97
CA GLN A 202 -1.69 2.95 -24.00
C GLN A 202 -1.57 1.59 -24.72
N ASN A 203 -1.90 1.63 -26.02
CA ASN A 203 -1.61 0.68 -27.10
C ASN A 203 -1.24 -0.76 -26.70
N GLU A 204 -2.23 -1.64 -26.84
CA GLU A 204 -2.14 -2.96 -27.49
C GLU A 204 -0.72 -3.40 -27.90
N SER A 205 0.10 -3.84 -26.94
CA SER A 205 1.30 -4.60 -27.31
C SER A 205 0.84 -5.98 -27.74
N GLN A 206 0.84 -6.29 -29.04
CA GLN A 206 0.48 -7.61 -29.60
C GLN A 206 1.34 -8.77 -29.06
N ILE A 207 2.39 -8.47 -28.29
CA ILE A 207 3.32 -9.45 -27.71
C ILE A 207 2.82 -9.98 -26.35
N PHE A 208 2.02 -9.20 -25.62
CA PHE A 208 1.43 -9.62 -24.36
C PHE A 208 -0.05 -9.22 -24.34
N PRO A 209 -0.99 -10.16 -24.57
CA PRO A 209 -2.40 -9.84 -24.49
C PRO A 209 -2.73 -9.28 -23.10
N PRO A 210 -3.68 -8.33 -23.00
CA PRO A 210 -4.12 -7.85 -21.72
C PRO A 210 -4.70 -9.04 -20.95
N THR A 211 -4.11 -9.35 -19.79
CA THR A 211 -4.81 -10.10 -18.77
C THR A 211 -5.88 -9.18 -18.21
N THR A 212 -6.97 -8.98 -18.98
CA THR A 212 -8.08 -8.08 -18.64
C THR A 212 -8.71 -8.41 -17.29
N GLY A 213 -8.53 -9.65 -16.80
CA GLY A 213 -8.96 -10.09 -15.48
C GLY A 213 -7.86 -10.15 -14.41
N GLY A 214 -6.58 -9.94 -14.71
CA GLY A 214 -5.50 -10.21 -13.74
C GLY A 214 -5.53 -9.32 -12.51
N VAL A 215 -5.93 -8.05 -12.65
CA VAL A 215 -5.96 -7.09 -11.55
C VAL A 215 -7.31 -7.07 -10.82
N GLU A 216 -8.39 -7.43 -11.51
CA GLU A 216 -9.69 -7.70 -10.85
C GLU A 216 -9.57 -8.96 -9.99
N GLN A 217 -8.92 -9.99 -10.52
CA GLN A 217 -8.57 -11.20 -9.79
C GLN A 217 -7.69 -10.92 -8.57
N MET A 218 -6.83 -9.89 -8.59
CA MET A 218 -6.09 -9.46 -7.39
C MET A 218 -7.05 -8.95 -6.30
N ALA A 219 -8.03 -8.11 -6.64
CA ALA A 219 -9.01 -7.64 -5.66
C ALA A 219 -9.83 -8.81 -5.07
N ASP A 220 -10.20 -9.77 -5.92
CA ASP A 220 -10.89 -11.00 -5.51
C ASP A 220 -10.03 -11.89 -4.60
N GLU A 221 -8.76 -12.10 -4.95
CA GLU A 221 -7.78 -12.85 -4.14
C GLU A 221 -7.54 -12.19 -2.77
N MET A 222 -7.57 -10.85 -2.74
CA MET A 222 -7.50 -10.06 -1.52
C MET A 222 -8.80 -10.09 -0.71
N LYS A 223 -9.91 -10.57 -1.29
CA LYS A 223 -11.27 -10.50 -0.72
C LYS A 223 -11.68 -9.07 -0.38
N VAL A 224 -11.28 -8.11 -1.20
CA VAL A 224 -11.58 -6.69 -1.02
C VAL A 224 -12.61 -6.26 -2.07
N PRO A 225 -13.62 -5.44 -1.72
CA PRO A 225 -14.58 -4.95 -2.69
C PRO A 225 -13.90 -4.21 -3.86
N PHE A 226 -14.19 -4.62 -5.09
CA PHE A 226 -13.69 -3.93 -6.27
C PHE A 226 -14.54 -2.70 -6.55
N LEU A 227 -13.95 -1.52 -6.36
CA LEU A 227 -14.63 -0.23 -6.51
C LEU A 227 -14.67 0.26 -7.97
N GLY A 228 -13.84 -0.32 -8.82
CA GLY A 228 -13.81 -0.02 -10.25
C GLY A 228 -12.42 0.32 -10.78
N LYS A 229 -12.39 0.60 -12.09
CA LYS A 229 -11.21 1.12 -12.79
C LYS A 229 -11.36 2.62 -12.89
N LEU A 230 -10.42 3.36 -12.32
CA LEU A 230 -10.42 4.82 -12.40
C LEU A 230 -9.42 5.27 -13.47
N PRO A 231 -9.86 6.02 -14.49
CA PRO A 231 -8.93 6.60 -15.45
C PRO A 231 -8.10 7.68 -14.76
N LEU A 232 -6.82 7.78 -15.14
CA LEU A 232 -6.05 9.00 -14.86
C LEU A 232 -6.71 10.16 -15.58
N ASP A 233 -7.27 11.09 -14.82
CA ASP A 233 -7.82 12.32 -15.34
C ASP A 233 -6.80 13.45 -15.14
N PRO A 234 -6.11 13.90 -16.20
CA PRO A 234 -5.07 14.93 -16.09
C PRO A 234 -5.61 16.26 -15.55
N ARG A 235 -6.94 16.46 -15.58
CA ARG A 235 -7.59 17.64 -14.99
C ARG A 235 -7.48 17.68 -13.47
N ILE A 236 -7.35 16.54 -12.78
CA ILE A 236 -7.17 16.54 -11.31
C ILE A 236 -5.84 17.20 -10.95
N GLY A 237 -4.78 16.95 -11.73
CA GLY A 237 -3.48 17.59 -11.53
C GLY A 237 -3.57 19.09 -11.74
N LYS A 238 -4.30 19.52 -12.78
CA LYS A 238 -4.58 20.95 -13.03
C LYS A 238 -5.34 21.61 -11.86
N CYS A 239 -6.37 20.96 -11.34
CA CYS A 239 -7.12 21.45 -10.18
C CYS A 239 -6.23 21.57 -8.93
N CYS A 240 -5.35 20.58 -8.71
CA CYS A 240 -4.37 20.65 -7.62
C CYS A 240 -3.42 21.85 -7.78
N ASP A 241 -2.92 22.10 -8.99
CA ASP A 241 -2.01 23.22 -9.27
C ASP A 241 -2.70 24.59 -9.14
N GLU A 242 -4.00 24.67 -9.47
CA GLU A 242 -4.80 25.89 -9.41
C GLU A 242 -5.46 26.12 -8.05
N GLY A 243 -5.36 25.15 -7.12
CA GLY A 243 -6.03 25.20 -5.82
C GLY A 243 -7.55 25.15 -5.93
N THR A 244 -8.07 24.49 -6.96
CA THR A 244 -9.51 24.34 -7.20
C THR A 244 -9.96 22.92 -6.90
N SER A 245 -11.23 22.77 -6.49
CA SER A 245 -11.80 21.44 -6.24
C SER A 245 -12.15 20.74 -7.54
N PHE A 246 -11.44 19.65 -7.85
CA PHE A 246 -11.77 18.80 -9.00
C PHE A 246 -13.20 18.25 -8.92
N PHE A 247 -13.66 17.91 -7.72
CA PHE A 247 -15.00 17.36 -7.50
C PHE A 247 -16.11 18.38 -7.73
N GLU A 248 -15.82 19.67 -7.58
CA GLU A 248 -16.77 20.76 -7.85
C GLU A 248 -16.70 21.18 -9.31
N GLU A 249 -15.52 21.49 -9.82
CA GLU A 249 -15.31 21.99 -11.20
C GLU A 249 -15.65 20.94 -12.26
N PHE A 250 -15.33 19.68 -11.97
CA PHE A 250 -15.52 18.55 -12.89
C PHE A 250 -16.43 17.48 -12.30
N SER A 251 -17.43 17.89 -11.49
CA SER A 251 -18.45 17.02 -10.88
C SER A 251 -19.10 16.05 -11.86
N ASP A 252 -19.25 16.45 -13.12
CA ASP A 252 -19.86 15.64 -14.17
C ASP A 252 -18.91 14.64 -14.85
N SER A 253 -17.61 14.73 -14.59
CA SER A 253 -16.62 13.86 -15.22
C SER A 253 -16.79 12.40 -14.80
N PRO A 254 -16.48 11.42 -15.67
CA PRO A 254 -16.54 10.00 -15.31
C PRO A 254 -15.66 9.67 -14.10
N ALA A 255 -14.52 10.35 -13.96
CA ALA A 255 -13.64 10.21 -12.81
C ALA A 255 -14.33 10.73 -11.53
N ALA A 256 -14.80 11.99 -11.51
CA ALA A 256 -15.49 12.56 -10.34
C ALA A 256 -16.70 11.72 -9.89
N LYS A 257 -17.52 11.24 -10.84
CA LYS A 257 -18.66 10.35 -10.54
C LYS A 257 -18.22 9.02 -9.93
N ALA A 258 -17.18 8.41 -10.48
CA ALA A 258 -16.67 7.15 -9.96
C ALA A 258 -15.98 7.33 -8.58
N TYR A 259 -15.34 8.47 -8.31
CA TYR A 259 -14.87 8.81 -6.97
C TYR A 259 -16.00 9.07 -5.99
N GLN A 260 -17.04 9.83 -6.37
CA GLN A 260 -18.20 10.09 -5.53
C GLN A 260 -18.93 8.79 -5.17
N HIS A 261 -19.04 7.85 -6.11
CA HIS A 261 -19.57 6.51 -5.85
C HIS A 261 -18.77 5.78 -4.75
N ILE A 262 -17.43 5.87 -4.79
CA ILE A 262 -16.55 5.28 -3.78
C ILE A 262 -16.70 5.94 -2.41
N ILE A 263 -16.75 7.27 -2.39
CA ILE A 263 -16.81 8.07 -1.15
C ILE A 263 -18.19 7.91 -0.48
N THR A 264 -19.27 7.86 -1.26
CA THR A 264 -20.64 7.85 -0.74
C THR A 264 -21.26 6.46 -0.62
N GLY A 265 -20.64 5.43 -1.20
CA GLY A 265 -21.08 4.04 -1.15
C GLY A 265 -22.40 3.74 -1.88
N ASN A 266 -22.82 4.61 -2.82
CA ASN A 266 -24.08 4.51 -3.59
C ASN A 266 -23.87 4.47 -5.08
#